data_AF-L1J3R4-F1
#
_entry.id   AF-L1J3R4-F1
#
_cell.length_a   1.000
_cell.length_b   1.000
_cell.length_c   1.000
_cell.angle_alpha   90.00
_cell.angle_beta   90.00
_cell.angle_gamma   90.00
#
_symmetry.space_group_name_H-M   'P 1'
#
loop_
_entity.id
_entity.type
_entity.pdbx_description
1 polymer ?
#
loop_
_entity_poly.entity_id
_entity_poly.type
_entity_poly.pdbx_seq_one_letter_code
_entity_poly.pdbx_strand_id
1 'polypeptide(L)'
;MRAWYFQEDHPELLQDFPNPPECFPDKFKALATEFQPPFTWIFIGPQGAFSPLHRDIWYTCAWMAQFQGRKRFLFVPPKDLKLVYRKLEDKEEYLDLRAPDLERFPSYRHANFIEAVLEPGDLLYIPSRWPHFVECLTDSVSLTSNFANVVNFKHVLIPYTRWLEKRQAAIQLMKGIMKMQLRSSGEDGEQQGLL
;
A
#
# COMPACT_ATOMS: atom_id res chain seq x y z
N MET A 1 -9.30 7.59 -5.45
CA MET A 1 -8.99 7.63 -4.01
C MET A 1 -7.50 7.91 -3.88
N ARG A 2 -7.06 8.82 -3.01
CA ARG A 2 -5.62 9.12 -2.84
C ARG A 2 -5.16 8.67 -1.47
N ALA A 3 -4.09 7.88 -1.41
CA ALA A 3 -3.38 7.57 -0.17
C ALA A 3 -2.53 8.79 0.22
N TRP A 4 -2.65 9.22 1.47
CA TRP A 4 -1.84 10.28 2.03
C TRP A 4 -0.91 9.74 3.12
N TYR A 5 0.39 9.96 2.93
CA TYR A 5 1.45 9.62 3.88
C TYR A 5 1.59 10.75 4.92
N PHE A 6 0.58 10.89 5.77
CA PHE A 6 0.50 12.00 6.71
C PHE A 6 1.65 12.04 7.74
N GLN A 7 2.33 10.91 7.98
CA GLN A 7 3.39 10.83 8.99
C GLN A 7 4.60 11.73 8.69
N GLU A 8 4.82 12.06 7.41
CA GLU A 8 5.90 12.96 7.00
C GLU A 8 5.43 14.43 6.97
N ASP A 9 4.23 14.67 6.45
CA ASP A 9 3.70 16.03 6.25
C ASP A 9 3.11 16.63 7.55
N HIS A 10 2.45 15.80 8.35
CA HIS A 10 1.67 16.15 9.55
C HIS A 10 1.82 15.08 10.65
N PRO A 11 3.03 14.91 11.22
CA PRO A 11 3.30 13.89 12.23
C PRO A 11 2.47 14.05 13.51
N GLU A 12 1.93 15.23 13.80
CA GLU A 12 1.04 15.50 14.93
C GLU A 12 -0.23 14.64 14.90
N LEU A 13 -0.73 14.29 13.71
CA LEU A 13 -1.92 13.44 13.56
C LEU A 13 -1.69 12.01 14.08
N LEU A 14 -0.44 11.59 14.30
CA LEU A 14 -0.17 10.31 14.98
C LEU A 14 -0.71 10.27 16.41
N GLN A 15 -0.93 11.43 17.04
CA GLN A 15 -1.53 11.50 18.38
C GLN A 15 -3.01 11.13 18.34
N ASP A 16 -3.69 11.36 17.22
CA ASP A 16 -5.10 11.03 17.01
C ASP A 16 -5.30 9.54 16.68
N PHE A 17 -4.23 8.85 16.29
CA PHE A 17 -4.22 7.44 15.94
C PHE A 17 -3.30 6.66 16.90
N PRO A 18 -3.78 6.31 18.11
CA PRO A 18 -3.00 5.48 19.02
C PRO A 18 -2.64 4.16 18.34
N ASN A 19 -1.58 3.51 18.85
CA ASN A 19 -0.98 2.28 18.31
C ASN A 19 -2.02 1.31 17.71
N PRO A 20 -1.66 0.58 16.63
CA PRO A 20 -2.58 -0.35 15.97
C PRO A 20 -3.29 -1.21 17.02
N PRO A 21 -4.61 -1.40 16.89
CA PRO A 21 -5.40 -2.13 17.88
C PRO A 21 -4.70 -3.41 18.30
N GLU A 22 -4.71 -3.76 19.60
CA GLU A 22 -4.00 -4.95 20.12
C GLU A 22 -4.35 -6.25 19.38
N CYS A 23 -5.54 -6.30 18.75
CA CYS A 23 -5.98 -7.41 17.91
C CYS A 23 -5.24 -7.56 16.57
N PHE A 24 -4.37 -6.62 16.18
CA PHE A 24 -3.55 -6.66 14.97
C PHE A 24 -2.04 -6.65 15.31
N PRO A 25 -1.49 -7.77 15.80
CA PRO A 25 -0.08 -7.83 16.16
C PRO A 25 0.81 -7.72 14.92
N ASP A 26 1.46 -6.56 14.78
CA ASP A 26 2.33 -6.24 13.66
C ASP A 26 3.80 -6.51 13.97
N LYS A 27 4.38 -7.47 13.26
CA LYS A 27 5.79 -7.85 13.39
C LYS A 27 6.75 -6.76 12.92
N PHE A 28 6.33 -5.84 12.05
CA PHE A 28 7.21 -4.72 11.70
C PHE A 28 7.51 -3.82 12.90
N LYS A 29 6.64 -3.77 13.91
CA LYS A 29 6.86 -2.99 15.14
C LYS A 29 8.00 -3.51 16.02
N ALA A 30 8.50 -4.73 15.77
CA ALA A 30 9.70 -5.24 16.43
C ALA A 30 11.01 -4.71 15.81
N LEU A 31 10.94 -4.02 14.67
CA LEU A 31 12.09 -3.44 13.99
C LEU A 31 12.33 -1.99 14.45
N ALA A 32 13.57 -1.52 14.36
CA ALA A 32 13.86 -0.10 14.51
C ALA A 32 13.09 0.72 13.46
N THR A 33 12.68 1.94 13.83
CA THR A 33 11.73 2.77 13.08
C THR A 33 12.13 2.98 11.61
N GLU A 34 13.43 3.13 11.33
CA GLU A 34 13.97 3.32 9.98
C GLU A 34 13.79 2.11 9.05
N PHE A 35 13.58 0.92 9.62
CA PHE A 35 13.32 -0.33 8.91
C PHE A 35 11.81 -0.64 8.81
N GLN A 36 10.95 0.11 9.49
CA GLN A 36 9.51 -0.08 9.37
C GLN A 36 9.02 0.44 8.01
N PRO A 37 8.21 -0.32 7.27
CA PRO A 37 7.61 0.15 6.03
C PRO A 37 6.54 1.22 6.34
N PRO A 38 6.37 2.22 5.46
CA PRO A 38 5.38 3.29 5.64
C PRO A 38 3.98 2.79 5.24
N PHE A 39 3.44 1.87 6.03
CA PHE A 39 2.22 1.12 5.71
C PHE A 39 0.94 1.68 6.30
N THR A 40 0.99 2.88 6.87
CA THR A 40 -0.20 3.53 7.43
C THR A 40 -0.58 4.71 6.55
N TRP A 41 -1.83 4.73 6.10
CA TRP A 41 -2.33 5.72 5.16
C TRP A 41 -3.70 6.24 5.58
N ILE A 42 -3.92 7.52 5.36
CA ILE A 42 -5.27 8.10 5.32
C ILE A 42 -5.74 8.08 3.86
N PHE A 43 -6.94 7.55 3.63
CA PHE A 43 -7.61 7.60 2.35
C PHE A 43 -8.74 8.61 2.41
N ILE A 44 -8.63 9.64 1.55
CA ILE A 44 -9.68 10.63 1.31
C ILE A 44 -10.13 10.49 -0.14
N GLY A 45 -11.45 10.44 -0.37
CA GLY A 45 -11.98 10.38 -1.72
C GLY A 45 -13.48 10.68 -1.80
N PRO A 46 -13.92 11.31 -2.90
CA PRO A 46 -15.34 11.60 -3.11
C PRO A 46 -16.14 10.33 -3.43
N GLN A 47 -17.46 10.43 -3.44
CA GLN A 47 -18.35 9.40 -3.96
C GLN A 47 -17.91 8.92 -5.36
N GLY A 48 -17.92 7.60 -5.58
CA GLY A 48 -17.52 6.96 -6.82
C GLY A 48 -16.00 6.80 -7.00
N ALA A 49 -15.18 7.36 -6.11
CA ALA A 49 -13.76 7.05 -6.06
C ALA A 49 -13.55 5.58 -5.67
N PHE A 50 -12.62 4.90 -6.34
CA PHE A 50 -12.41 3.47 -6.12
C PHE A 50 -10.93 3.08 -6.16
N SER A 51 -10.64 1.89 -5.66
CA SER A 51 -9.40 1.15 -5.82
C SER A 51 -9.72 -0.14 -6.60
N PRO A 52 -9.08 -0.38 -7.77
CA PRO A 52 -9.31 -1.57 -8.57
C PRO A 52 -9.09 -2.87 -7.78
N LEU A 53 -9.56 -3.99 -8.33
CA LEU A 53 -9.31 -5.31 -7.75
C LEU A 53 -7.80 -5.57 -7.64
N HIS A 54 -7.31 -5.80 -6.42
CA HIS A 54 -5.90 -6.05 -6.16
C HIS A 54 -5.71 -6.88 -4.89
N ARG A 55 -4.50 -7.40 -4.69
CA ARG A 55 -4.06 -7.93 -3.40
C ARG A 55 -3.08 -6.95 -2.77
N ASP A 56 -3.08 -6.91 -1.45
CA ASP A 56 -2.15 -6.08 -0.70
C ASP A 56 -0.68 -6.40 -1.00
N ILE A 57 0.13 -5.35 -0.93
CA ILE A 57 1.56 -5.41 -1.16
C ILE A 57 2.23 -6.44 -0.24
N TRP A 58 3.18 -7.19 -0.80
CA TRP A 58 3.99 -8.20 -0.10
C TRP A 58 3.18 -9.30 0.61
N TYR A 59 1.91 -9.49 0.26
CA TYR A 59 1.01 -10.41 0.94
C TYR A 59 0.83 -10.07 2.43
N THR A 60 0.91 -8.79 2.78
CA THR A 60 0.51 -8.30 4.10
C THR A 60 -0.99 -8.54 4.34
N CYS A 61 -1.40 -8.50 5.60
CA CYS A 61 -2.80 -8.25 5.93
C CYS A 61 -2.98 -6.74 6.03
N ALA A 62 -4.23 -6.28 6.05
CA ALA A 62 -4.53 -4.90 6.40
C ALA A 62 -5.71 -4.82 7.37
N TRP A 63 -5.84 -3.69 8.03
CA TRP A 63 -7.08 -3.28 8.67
C TRP A 63 -7.45 -1.90 8.15
N MET A 64 -8.75 -1.61 8.08
CA MET A 64 -9.27 -0.30 7.70
C MET A 64 -10.33 0.17 8.70
N ALA A 65 -10.13 1.35 9.26
CA ALA A 65 -11.09 2.05 10.09
C ALA A 65 -11.79 3.15 9.27
N GLN A 66 -13.12 3.12 9.23
CA GLN A 66 -13.93 4.09 8.49
C GLN A 66 -14.37 5.21 9.43
N PHE A 67 -13.99 6.47 9.15
CA PHE A 67 -14.32 7.60 10.02
C PHE A 67 -15.50 8.42 9.51
N GLN A 68 -15.56 8.64 8.19
CA GLN A 68 -16.62 9.42 7.56
C GLN A 68 -17.02 8.78 6.26
N GLY A 69 -18.31 8.78 5.95
CA GLY A 69 -18.85 8.23 4.72
C GLY A 69 -18.87 6.71 4.69
N ARG A 70 -19.21 6.15 3.53
CA ARG A 70 -19.49 4.72 3.34
C ARG A 70 -18.59 4.13 2.28
N LYS A 71 -18.02 2.95 2.54
CA LYS A 71 -17.19 2.22 1.57
C LYS A 71 -17.70 0.82 1.32
N ARG A 72 -17.85 0.46 0.04
CA ARG A 72 -18.16 -0.90 -0.40
C ARG A 72 -16.88 -1.65 -0.70
N PHE A 73 -16.75 -2.84 -0.15
CA PHE A 73 -15.70 -3.80 -0.46
C PHE A 73 -16.30 -5.02 -1.16
N LEU A 74 -15.61 -5.47 -2.21
CA LEU A 74 -15.87 -6.75 -2.87
C LEU A 74 -14.63 -7.61 -2.76
N PHE A 75 -14.71 -8.68 -1.96
CA PHE A 75 -13.65 -9.64 -1.75
C PHE A 75 -13.83 -10.87 -2.63
N VAL A 76 -12.74 -11.36 -3.20
CA VAL A 76 -12.70 -12.64 -3.91
C VAL A 76 -12.02 -13.67 -3.00
N PRO A 77 -12.67 -14.80 -2.68
CA PRO A 77 -12.02 -15.88 -1.96
C PRO A 77 -10.76 -16.35 -2.71
N PRO A 78 -9.63 -16.63 -2.03
CA PRO A 78 -8.39 -17.03 -2.70
C PRO A 78 -8.51 -18.25 -3.62
N LYS A 79 -9.48 -19.15 -3.36
CA LYS A 79 -9.81 -20.29 -4.22
C LYS A 79 -10.30 -19.89 -5.62
N ASP A 80 -10.92 -18.71 -5.73
CA ASP A 80 -11.50 -18.18 -6.97
C ASP A 80 -10.54 -17.22 -7.67
N LEU A 81 -9.32 -17.01 -7.15
CA LEU A 81 -8.34 -16.08 -7.70
C LEU A 81 -8.14 -16.28 -9.21
N LYS A 82 -7.99 -17.51 -9.68
CA LYS A 82 -7.74 -17.82 -11.11
C LYS A 82 -8.88 -17.37 -12.04
N LEU A 83 -10.06 -17.05 -11.50
CA LEU A 83 -11.22 -16.59 -12.26
C LEU A 83 -11.18 -15.08 -12.52
N VAL A 84 -10.43 -14.33 -11.71
CA VAL A 84 -10.35 -12.86 -11.72
C VAL A 84 -8.93 -12.34 -11.90
N TYR A 85 -7.95 -13.23 -12.03
CA TYR A 85 -6.54 -12.90 -12.08
C TYR A 85 -5.82 -13.78 -13.10
N ARG A 86 -4.91 -13.16 -13.85
CA ARG A 86 -4.01 -13.82 -14.81
C ARG A 86 -2.58 -13.39 -14.51
N LYS A 87 -1.67 -14.36 -14.54
CA LYS A 87 -0.23 -14.10 -14.51
C LYS A 87 0.28 -14.07 -15.95
N LEU A 88 0.84 -12.94 -16.36
CA LEU A 88 1.55 -12.77 -17.62
C LEU A 88 3.07 -12.80 -17.32
N GLU A 89 3.91 -12.84 -18.37
CA GLU A 89 5.37 -12.99 -18.19
C GLU A 89 5.99 -11.83 -17.38
N ASP A 90 5.54 -10.61 -17.65
CA ASP A 90 6.08 -9.37 -17.11
C ASP A 90 5.17 -8.70 -16.06
N LYS A 91 3.91 -9.13 -15.96
CA LYS A 91 2.93 -8.48 -15.09
C LYS A 91 1.85 -9.40 -14.53
N GLU A 92 1.32 -8.97 -13.40
CA GLU A 92 0.10 -9.47 -12.80
C GLU A 92 -1.09 -8.66 -13.33
N GLU A 93 -2.15 -9.33 -13.77
CA GLU A 93 -3.35 -8.68 -14.28
C GLU A 93 -4.59 -9.16 -13.53
N TYR A 94 -5.37 -8.20 -13.02
CA TYR A 94 -6.67 -8.46 -12.41
C TYR A 94 -7.78 -8.01 -13.35
N LEU A 95 -8.93 -8.66 -13.24
CA LEU A 95 -10.16 -8.24 -13.89
C LEU A 95 -10.55 -6.83 -13.45
N ASP A 96 -10.91 -5.97 -14.40
CA ASP A 96 -11.61 -4.73 -14.11
C ASP A 96 -13.08 -5.02 -13.81
N LEU A 97 -13.49 -4.87 -12.55
CA LEU A 97 -14.88 -5.10 -12.14
C LEU A 97 -15.86 -4.04 -12.66
N ARG A 98 -15.39 -2.86 -13.05
CA ARG A 98 -16.24 -1.81 -13.61
C ARG A 98 -16.47 -1.98 -15.11
N ALA A 99 -15.56 -2.67 -15.80
CA ALA A 99 -15.68 -3.03 -17.21
C ALA A 99 -15.12 -4.45 -17.46
N PRO A 100 -15.85 -5.51 -17.06
CA PRO A 100 -15.35 -6.88 -17.18
C PRO A 100 -15.15 -7.31 -18.64
N ASP A 101 -13.91 -7.65 -18.99
CA ASP A 101 -13.59 -8.26 -20.28
C ASP A 101 -13.78 -9.78 -20.22
N LEU A 102 -14.92 -10.25 -20.72
CA LEU A 102 -15.30 -11.66 -20.69
C LEU A 102 -14.55 -12.52 -21.71
N GLU A 103 -13.91 -11.95 -22.72
CA GLU A 103 -13.04 -12.70 -23.62
C GLU A 103 -11.73 -13.06 -22.90
N ARG A 104 -11.21 -12.13 -22.11
CA ARG A 104 -9.98 -12.31 -21.35
C ARG A 104 -10.19 -13.05 -20.04
N PHE A 105 -11.37 -12.93 -19.44
CA PHE A 105 -11.77 -13.59 -18.19
C PHE A 105 -13.10 -14.35 -18.36
N PRO A 106 -13.16 -15.37 -19.23
CA PRO A 106 -14.42 -16.06 -19.55
C PRO A 106 -15.04 -16.78 -18.35
N SER A 107 -14.21 -17.18 -17.39
CA SER A 107 -14.66 -17.87 -16.18
C SER A 107 -15.05 -16.93 -15.03
N TYR A 108 -14.96 -15.61 -15.22
CA TYR A 108 -15.29 -14.61 -14.19
C TYR A 108 -16.70 -14.80 -13.62
N ARG A 109 -17.68 -15.14 -14.46
CA ARG A 109 -19.07 -15.40 -14.06
C ARG A 109 -19.25 -16.49 -12.99
N HIS A 110 -18.21 -17.29 -12.74
CA HIS A 110 -18.20 -18.33 -11.71
C HIS A 110 -17.48 -17.89 -10.42
N ALA A 111 -16.91 -16.69 -10.39
CA ALA A 111 -16.25 -16.15 -9.21
C ALA A 111 -17.29 -15.75 -8.16
N ASN A 112 -17.03 -16.14 -6.92
CA ASN A 112 -17.83 -15.72 -5.78
C ASN A 112 -17.27 -14.41 -5.22
N PHE A 113 -18.18 -13.51 -4.84
CA PHE A 113 -17.83 -12.26 -4.17
C PHE A 113 -18.43 -12.26 -2.77
N ILE A 114 -17.62 -11.83 -1.80
CA ILE A 114 -18.07 -11.50 -0.46
C ILE A 114 -18.12 -9.97 -0.39
N GLU A 115 -19.30 -9.44 -0.12
CA GLU A 115 -19.52 -8.00 -0.03
C GLU A 115 -19.54 -7.55 1.42
N ALA A 116 -18.91 -6.41 1.69
CA ALA A 116 -19.03 -5.68 2.95
C ALA A 116 -19.23 -4.19 2.65
N VAL A 117 -20.07 -3.52 3.43
CA VAL A 117 -20.20 -2.07 3.41
C VAL A 117 -19.78 -1.56 4.78
N LEU A 118 -18.76 -0.71 4.80
CA LEU A 118 -18.27 -0.04 6.01
C LEU A 118 -19.03 1.27 6.18
N GLU A 119 -19.57 1.44 7.38
CA GLU A 119 -20.16 2.67 7.90
C GLU A 119 -19.16 3.38 8.83
N PRO A 120 -19.36 4.67 9.15
CA PRO A 120 -18.56 5.36 10.16
C PRO A 120 -18.53 4.60 11.50
N GLY A 121 -17.33 4.34 12.01
CA GLY A 121 -17.09 3.57 13.23
C GLY A 121 -16.72 2.09 12.99
N ASP A 122 -16.91 1.58 11.77
CA ASP A 122 -16.54 0.20 11.45
C ASP A 122 -15.03 0.01 11.31
N LEU A 123 -14.59 -1.18 11.69
CA LEU A 123 -13.22 -1.67 11.55
C LEU A 123 -13.21 -2.99 10.76
N LEU A 124 -12.62 -2.96 9.58
CA LEU A 124 -12.52 -4.13 8.70
C LEU A 124 -11.14 -4.75 8.79
N TYR A 125 -11.09 -6.08 8.94
CA TYR A 125 -9.88 -6.87 8.74
C TYR A 125 -9.83 -7.40 7.30
N ILE A 126 -8.71 -7.17 6.62
CA ILE A 126 -8.44 -7.61 5.25
C ILE A 126 -7.37 -8.71 5.32
N PRO A 127 -7.74 -9.98 5.08
CA PRO A 127 -6.78 -11.07 5.22
C PRO A 127 -5.78 -11.09 4.07
N SER A 128 -4.55 -11.52 4.38
CA SER A 128 -3.49 -11.71 3.39
C SER A 128 -3.95 -12.53 2.18
N ARG A 129 -3.59 -12.05 0.99
CA ARG A 129 -3.85 -12.67 -0.33
C ARG A 129 -5.30 -12.68 -0.80
N TRP A 130 -6.22 -11.98 -0.13
CA TRP A 130 -7.59 -11.81 -0.62
C TRP A 130 -7.65 -10.65 -1.61
N PRO A 131 -7.91 -10.92 -2.91
CA PRO A 131 -8.17 -9.85 -3.85
C PRO A 131 -9.40 -9.07 -3.41
N HIS A 132 -9.32 -7.75 -3.44
CA HIS A 132 -10.42 -6.90 -3.05
C HIS A 132 -10.50 -5.63 -3.90
N PHE A 133 -11.73 -5.22 -4.18
CA PHE A 133 -12.08 -3.97 -4.80
C PHE A 133 -12.76 -3.08 -3.76
N VAL A 134 -12.51 -1.77 -3.84
CA VAL A 134 -13.04 -0.80 -2.87
C VAL A 134 -13.66 0.37 -3.60
N GLU A 135 -14.86 0.80 -3.20
CA GLU A 135 -15.55 1.96 -3.76
C GLU A 135 -16.13 2.84 -2.64
N CYS A 136 -15.91 4.15 -2.75
CA CYS A 136 -16.60 5.15 -1.93
C CYS A 136 -18.06 5.27 -2.39
N LEU A 137 -19.01 4.84 -1.57
CA LEU A 137 -20.44 5.05 -1.82
C LEU A 137 -20.87 6.49 -1.51
N THR A 138 -20.13 7.17 -0.65
CA THR A 138 -20.25 8.61 -0.35
C THR A 138 -18.84 9.20 -0.19
N ASP A 139 -18.73 10.53 -0.10
CA ASP A 139 -17.48 11.19 0.29
C ASP A 139 -16.96 10.57 1.59
N SER A 140 -15.69 10.13 1.58
CA SER A 140 -15.17 9.21 2.59
C SER A 140 -13.79 9.58 3.10
N VAL A 141 -13.59 9.34 4.40
CA VAL A 141 -12.30 9.40 5.09
C VAL A 141 -12.10 8.12 5.89
N SER A 142 -10.96 7.46 5.72
CA SER A 142 -10.60 6.23 6.44
C SER A 142 -9.11 6.15 6.73
N LEU A 143 -8.73 5.50 7.82
CA LEU A 143 -7.36 5.08 8.10
C LEU A 143 -7.19 3.61 7.76
N THR A 144 -6.05 3.25 7.19
CA THR A 144 -5.67 1.85 6.98
C THR A 144 -4.24 1.62 7.43
N SER A 145 -3.94 0.39 7.83
CA SER A 145 -2.55 -0.03 7.99
C SER A 145 -2.33 -1.45 7.51
N ASN A 146 -1.29 -1.65 6.70
CA ASN A 146 -0.82 -2.98 6.33
C ASN A 146 0.13 -3.51 7.40
N PHE A 147 -0.02 -4.77 7.76
CA PHE A 147 0.75 -5.41 8.83
C PHE A 147 1.11 -6.86 8.50
N ALA A 148 2.13 -7.36 9.19
CA ALA A 148 2.52 -8.76 9.10
C ALA A 148 2.36 -9.45 10.46
N ASN A 149 1.65 -10.58 10.49
CA ASN A 149 1.43 -11.38 11.69
C ASN A 149 2.19 -12.72 11.59
N VAL A 150 2.09 -13.56 12.62
CA VAL A 150 2.76 -14.87 12.68
C VAL A 150 2.39 -15.80 11.52
N VAL A 151 1.22 -15.62 10.90
CA VAL A 151 0.70 -16.49 9.83
C VAL A 151 1.30 -16.11 8.47
N ASN A 152 1.32 -14.81 8.13
CA ASN A 152 1.75 -14.35 6.81
C ASN A 152 3.23 -13.94 6.72
N PHE A 153 3.94 -13.77 7.83
CA PHE A 153 5.30 -13.21 7.85
C PHE A 153 6.29 -13.93 6.93
N LYS A 154 6.22 -15.26 6.84
CA LYS A 154 7.09 -16.05 5.94
C LYS A 154 6.94 -15.66 4.47
N HIS A 155 5.80 -15.13 4.07
CA HIS A 155 5.52 -14.67 2.71
C HIS A 155 5.89 -13.20 2.52
N VAL A 156 5.90 -12.41 3.60
CA VAL A 156 6.26 -11.00 3.61
C VAL A 156 7.79 -10.81 3.62
N LEU A 157 8.54 -11.74 4.24
CA LEU A 157 9.98 -11.61 4.47
C LEU A 157 10.78 -11.32 3.19
N ILE A 158 10.66 -12.17 2.16
CA ILE A 158 11.41 -12.04 0.91
C ILE A 158 11.10 -10.72 0.17
N PRO A 159 9.83 -10.37 -0.09
CA PRO A 159 9.55 -9.11 -0.79
C PRO A 159 9.93 -7.87 0.04
N TYR A 160 9.80 -7.92 1.36
CA TYR A 160 10.26 -6.85 2.25
C TYR A 160 11.79 -6.65 2.19
N THR A 161 12.58 -7.71 2.32
CA THR A 161 14.05 -7.57 2.29
C THR A 161 14.55 -7.06 0.94
N ARG A 162 13.96 -7.53 -0.17
CA ARG A 162 14.24 -7.02 -1.52
C ARG A 162 13.90 -5.54 -1.67
N TRP A 163 12.80 -5.09 -1.07
CA TRP A 163 12.45 -3.67 -1.05
C TRP A 163 13.49 -2.86 -0.27
N LEU A 164 13.92 -3.36 0.89
CA LEU A 164 14.92 -2.68 1.72
C LEU A 164 16.28 -2.58 1.01
N GLU A 165 16.74 -3.65 0.35
CA GLU A 165 17.96 -3.65 -0.47
C GLU A 165 17.90 -2.59 -1.59
N LYS A 166 16.79 -2.55 -2.33
CA LYS A 166 16.57 -1.55 -3.38
C LYS A 166 16.53 -0.13 -2.83
N ARG A 167 15.85 0.09 -1.69
CA ARG A 167 15.80 1.39 -1.01
C ARG A 167 17.20 1.84 -0.61
N GLN A 168 18.01 0.96 -0.03
CA GLN A 168 19.38 1.26 0.36
C GLN A 168 20.25 1.59 -0.85
N ALA A 169 20.15 0.81 -1.93
CA ALA A 169 20.87 1.08 -3.18
C ALA A 169 20.49 2.45 -3.76
N ALA A 170 19.19 2.79 -3.80
CA ALA A 170 18.71 4.08 -4.26
C ALA A 170 19.26 5.25 -3.41
N ILE A 171 19.28 5.10 -2.08
CA ILE A 171 19.86 6.11 -1.17
C ILE A 171 21.34 6.33 -1.47
N GLN A 172 22.11 5.26 -1.72
CA GLN A 172 23.54 5.39 -2.07
C GLN A 172 23.74 6.11 -3.41
N LEU A 173 22.94 5.78 -4.43
CA LEU A 173 22.97 6.46 -5.72
C LEU A 173 22.67 7.96 -5.59
N MET A 174 21.62 8.32 -4.85
CA MET A 174 21.24 9.72 -4.61
C MET A 174 22.33 10.50 -3.87
N LYS A 175 22.96 9.88 -2.85
CA LYS A 175 24.13 10.46 -2.16
C LYS A 175 25.31 10.69 -3.13
N GLY A 176 25.50 9.80 -4.09
CA GLY A 176 26.49 9.95 -5.16
C GLY A 176 26.21 11.15 -6.05
N ILE A 177 24.97 11.31 -6.51
CA ILE A 177 24.53 12.45 -7.35
C ILE A 177 24.75 13.77 -6.61
N MET A 178 24.33 13.86 -5.35
CA MET A 178 24.49 15.07 -4.54
C MET A 178 25.97 15.46 -4.37
N LYS A 179 26.87 14.48 -4.15
CA LYS A 179 28.32 14.72 -4.09
C LYS A 179 28.90 15.21 -5.42
N MET A 180 28.40 14.70 -6.56
CA MET A 180 28.86 15.17 -7.87
C MET A 180 28.40 16.60 -8.15
N GLN A 181 27.16 16.95 -7.82
CA GLN A 181 26.62 18.31 -7.97
C GLN A 181 27.36 19.34 -7.09
N LEU A 182 27.74 18.96 -5.87
CA LEU A 182 28.56 19.80 -4.99
C LEU A 182 29.98 20.01 -5.53
N ARG A 183 30.54 19.02 -6.22
CA ARG A 183 31.86 19.15 -6.88
C ARG A 183 31.81 20.03 -8.12
N SER A 184 30.72 20.00 -8.88
CA SER A 184 30.53 20.84 -10.08
C SER A 184 30.09 22.28 -9.77
N SER A 185 29.68 22.57 -8.53
CA SER A 185 29.32 23.92 -8.05
C SER A 185 30.39 24.57 -7.18
N GLY A 186 31.48 23.84 -6.87
CA GLY A 186 32.71 24.43 -6.36
C GLY A 186 33.49 25.03 -7.52
N GLU A 187 33.57 26.35 -7.53
CA GLU A 187 34.33 27.17 -8.47
C GLU A 187 35.77 26.68 -8.66
N ASP A 188 36.19 26.60 -9.92
CA ASP A 188 37.59 26.73 -10.34
C ASP A 188 38.11 28.10 -9.90
N GLY A 189 38.41 28.24 -8.61
CA GLY A 189 39.09 29.38 -8.00
C GLY A 189 40.59 29.14 -7.87
N GLU A 190 41.25 28.63 -8.91
CA GLU A 190 42.71 28.72 -8.99
C GLU A 190 43.09 30.15 -9.36
N GLN A 191 43.46 30.91 -8.33
CA GLN A 191 44.21 32.16 -8.45
C GLN A 191 45.46 31.95 -9.31
N GLN A 192 45.38 32.26 -10.61
CA GLN A 192 46.52 32.78 -11.36
C GLN A 192 46.58 34.29 -11.15
N GLY A 193 47.60 34.77 -10.44
CA GLY A 193 47.89 36.20 -10.42
C GLY A 193 48.75 36.69 -9.26
N LEU A 194 50.06 36.79 -9.54
CA LEU A 194 51.02 37.79 -9.03
C LEU A 194 51.51 37.64 -7.58
N LEU A 195 52.74 37.14 -7.45
CA LEU A 195 53.90 37.95 -7.05
C LEU A 195 55.17 37.40 -7.74
#